data_AF-A0A925CJM5-F1
#
_entry.id   AF-A0A925CJM5-F1
#
_cell.length_a   1.000
_cell.length_b   1.000
_cell.length_c   1.000
_cell.angle_alpha   90.00
_cell.angle_beta   90.00
_cell.angle_gamma   90.00
#
_symmetry.space_group_name_H-M   'P 1'
#
loop_
_entity.id
_entity.type
_entity.pdbx_description
1 polymer ?
#
loop_
_entity_poly.entity_id
_entity_poly.type
_entity_poly.pdbx_seq_one_letter_code
_entity_poly.pdbx_strand_id
1 'polypeptide(L)'
;MIYCFDTSAINRLLDDPAREPIIKATLNIGSFRMTDYNVIEAAKTTDTNRRSRLIELMRRLANGKRPLDRPNTILLTYAEAHAAHADAARVNADQNLEGLWIALNEPDLLDQEAKEEVLSWTKKLEDDFSEIVAGDRDQFQSLFRKVPHERPKAIAATLRAYLSKKDECCSLIRDVYKRQTQKQLTDSEYGVLVREPVWPLYFLGYAYAAHHRGIKEQHFAKKHNAGAIDLGQAVYLTLCDRFVTDDRAQYRGLRLLNVLNNKRRTQVIQYDTFRSRLFGVHLD
;
A
#
# COMPACT_ATOMS: atom_id res chain seq x y z
N MET A 1 -2.87 -19.61 5.65
CA MET A 1 -2.67 -18.18 5.99
C MET A 1 -2.00 -17.45 4.84
N ILE A 2 -2.32 -16.18 4.60
CA ILE A 2 -1.71 -15.34 3.55
C ILE A 2 -0.94 -14.19 4.20
N TYR A 3 0.35 -14.09 3.88
CA TYR A 3 1.25 -13.04 4.35
C TYR A 3 1.50 -12.02 3.24
N CYS A 4 1.54 -10.74 3.59
CA CYS A 4 2.03 -9.66 2.75
C CYS A 4 3.09 -8.91 3.53
N PHE A 5 4.34 -8.91 3.06
CA PHE A 5 5.43 -8.19 3.69
C PHE A 5 5.68 -6.95 2.86
N ASP A 6 5.75 -5.79 3.52
CA ASP A 6 6.30 -4.62 2.85
C ASP A 6 7.81 -4.79 2.62
N THR A 7 8.42 -3.84 1.92
CA THR A 7 9.85 -3.88 1.62
C THR A 7 10.70 -3.85 2.89
N SER A 8 10.29 -3.12 3.92
CA SER A 8 11.06 -3.02 5.17
C SER A 8 11.11 -4.36 5.91
N ALA A 9 10.00 -5.11 5.98
CA ALA A 9 9.95 -6.44 6.56
C ALA A 9 10.75 -7.48 5.75
N ILE A 10 10.81 -7.37 4.42
CA ILE A 10 11.64 -8.26 3.58
C ILE A 10 13.12 -8.01 3.84
N ASN A 11 13.54 -6.74 3.92
CA ASN A 11 14.91 -6.39 4.26
C ASN A 11 15.27 -6.94 5.65
N ARG A 12 14.39 -6.73 6.63
CA ARG A 12 14.56 -7.25 7.98
C ARG A 12 14.65 -8.78 8.01
N LEU A 13 13.82 -9.47 7.22
CA LEU A 13 13.89 -10.93 7.06
C LEU A 13 15.20 -11.39 6.42
N LEU A 14 15.69 -10.66 5.41
CA LEU A 14 16.95 -10.99 4.77
C LEU A 14 18.11 -10.91 5.77
N ASP A 15 18.08 -9.94 6.67
CA ASP A 15 19.13 -9.68 7.65
C ASP A 15 18.97 -10.49 8.95
N ASP A 16 17.85 -11.19 9.15
CA ASP A 16 17.60 -12.00 10.36
C ASP A 16 18.47 -13.27 10.38
N PRO A 17 19.25 -13.54 11.44
CA PRO A 17 20.01 -14.79 11.60
C PRO A 17 19.14 -16.05 11.57
N ALA A 18 17.88 -15.94 11.99
CA ALA A 18 16.88 -17.01 11.98
C ALA A 18 16.02 -17.03 10.70
N ARG A 19 16.44 -16.35 9.62
CA ARG A 19 15.72 -16.27 8.33
C ARG A 19 15.23 -17.62 7.83
N GLU A 20 16.10 -18.63 7.77
CA GLU A 20 15.75 -19.94 7.21
C GLU A 20 14.64 -20.67 8.00
N PRO A 21 14.73 -20.78 9.34
CA PRO A 21 13.61 -21.24 10.16
C PRO A 21 12.32 -20.44 9.94
N ILE A 22 12.39 -19.10 9.86
CA ILE A 22 11.22 -18.24 9.65
C ILE A 22 10.55 -18.54 8.31
N ILE A 23 11.32 -18.62 7.22
CA ILE A 23 10.81 -18.94 5.88
C ILE A 23 10.16 -20.32 5.87
N LYS A 24 10.82 -21.35 6.43
CA LYS A 24 10.25 -22.70 6.49
C LYS A 24 8.95 -22.74 7.28
N ALA A 25 8.93 -22.16 8.48
CA ALA A 25 7.75 -22.14 9.33
C ALA A 25 6.55 -21.44 8.66
N THR A 26 6.81 -20.31 8.00
CA THR A 26 5.76 -19.49 7.35
C THR A 26 5.20 -20.14 6.09
N LEU A 27 6.05 -20.74 5.25
CA LEU A 27 5.62 -21.47 4.06
C LEU A 27 4.88 -22.77 4.39
N ASN A 28 5.19 -23.40 5.53
CA ASN A 28 4.46 -24.61 5.98
C ASN A 28 3.01 -24.32 6.39
N ILE A 29 2.70 -23.10 6.85
CA ILE A 29 1.36 -22.73 7.37
C ILE A 29 0.62 -21.75 6.45
N GLY A 30 1.23 -21.34 5.35
CA GLY A 30 0.70 -20.27 4.53
C GLY A 30 1.46 -20.01 3.24
N SER A 31 1.16 -18.86 2.65
CA SER A 31 1.83 -18.39 1.44
C SER A 31 2.03 -16.89 1.49
N PHE A 32 2.96 -16.40 0.70
CA PHE A 32 3.23 -14.97 0.57
C PHE A 32 2.55 -14.41 -0.67
N ARG A 33 2.16 -13.15 -0.57
CA ARG A 33 1.84 -12.29 -1.70
C ARG A 33 2.92 -11.23 -1.76
N MET A 34 3.76 -11.33 -2.78
CA MET A 34 4.71 -10.28 -3.12
C MET A 34 3.95 -9.12 -3.76
N THR A 35 4.42 -7.90 -3.58
CA THR A 35 3.88 -6.70 -4.24
C THR A 35 4.88 -6.17 -5.25
N ASP A 36 4.40 -5.45 -6.26
CA ASP A 36 5.26 -4.76 -7.21
C ASP A 36 6.27 -3.85 -6.52
N TYR A 37 5.87 -3.16 -5.45
CA TYR A 37 6.78 -2.31 -4.68
C TYR A 37 7.94 -3.08 -4.04
N ASN A 38 7.74 -4.35 -3.68
CA ASN A 38 8.85 -5.16 -3.18
C ASN A 38 9.89 -5.41 -4.27
N VAL A 39 9.42 -5.74 -5.47
CA VAL A 39 10.29 -6.01 -6.63
C VAL A 39 11.02 -4.74 -7.06
N ILE A 40 10.28 -3.63 -7.19
CA ILE A 40 10.81 -2.31 -7.53
C ILE A 40 11.90 -1.90 -6.55
N GLU A 41 11.63 -1.92 -5.24
CA GLU A 41 12.62 -1.50 -4.24
C GLU A 41 13.86 -2.40 -4.19
N ALA A 42 13.71 -3.71 -4.39
CA ALA A 42 14.85 -4.60 -4.52
C ALA A 42 15.67 -4.28 -5.77
N ALA A 43 15.03 -4.05 -6.92
CA ALA A 43 15.70 -3.69 -8.16
C ALA A 43 16.49 -2.38 -8.03
N LYS A 44 15.99 -1.43 -7.23
CA LYS A 44 16.64 -0.15 -6.89
C LYS A 44 17.86 -0.29 -5.96
N THR A 45 18.08 -1.46 -5.37
CA THR A 45 19.21 -1.67 -4.46
C THR A 45 20.52 -1.59 -5.24
N THR A 46 21.38 -0.62 -4.89
CA THR A 46 22.64 -0.35 -5.59
C THR A 46 23.68 -1.44 -5.38
N ASP A 47 23.80 -1.96 -4.17
CA ASP A 47 24.63 -3.13 -3.85
C ASP A 47 24.11 -4.36 -4.60
N THR A 48 24.88 -4.79 -5.60
CA THR A 48 24.54 -5.94 -6.45
C THR A 48 24.36 -7.23 -5.65
N ASN A 49 25.20 -7.50 -4.65
CA ASN A 49 25.09 -8.72 -3.86
C ASN A 49 23.82 -8.69 -3.00
N ARG A 50 23.54 -7.56 -2.33
CA ARG A 50 22.31 -7.39 -1.56
C ARG A 50 21.08 -7.52 -2.45
N ARG A 51 21.09 -6.89 -3.64
CA ARG A 51 20.02 -6.97 -4.64
C ARG A 51 19.74 -8.41 -5.03
N SER A 52 20.76 -9.17 -5.44
CA SER A 52 20.60 -10.59 -5.82
C SER A 52 20.02 -11.43 -4.67
N ARG A 53 20.49 -11.21 -3.44
CA ARG A 53 19.96 -11.90 -2.26
C ARG A 53 18.49 -11.54 -1.94
N LEU A 54 18.10 -10.27 -2.12
CA LEU A 54 16.72 -9.82 -1.95
C LEU A 54 15.81 -10.48 -2.99
N ILE A 55 16.21 -10.45 -4.27
CA ILE A 55 15.42 -11.02 -5.36
C ILE A 55 15.27 -12.54 -5.18
N GLU A 56 16.34 -13.24 -4.82
CA GLU A 56 16.28 -14.68 -4.54
C GLU A 56 15.33 -15.01 -3.38
N LEU A 57 15.41 -14.24 -2.30
CA LEU A 57 14.49 -14.37 -1.17
C LEU A 57 13.04 -14.18 -1.62
N MET A 58 12.74 -13.10 -2.33
CA MET A 58 11.39 -12.80 -2.80
C MET A 58 10.87 -13.86 -3.78
N ARG A 59 11.71 -14.36 -4.69
CA ARG A 59 11.36 -15.43 -5.64
C ARG A 59 10.95 -16.70 -4.90
N ARG A 60 11.73 -17.10 -3.89
CA ARG A 60 11.41 -18.24 -3.03
C ARG A 60 10.11 -18.03 -2.24
N LEU A 61 9.87 -16.84 -1.69
CA LEU A 61 8.64 -16.52 -0.97
C LEU A 61 7.41 -16.49 -1.90
N ALA A 62 7.56 -15.93 -3.10
CA ALA A 62 6.51 -15.84 -4.11
C ALA A 62 6.05 -17.23 -4.58
N ASN A 63 6.97 -18.21 -4.60
CA ASN A 63 6.69 -19.60 -4.99
C ASN A 63 5.94 -19.69 -6.33
N GLY A 64 6.48 -19.03 -7.35
CA GLY A 64 5.92 -19.00 -8.71
C GLY A 64 4.66 -18.13 -8.88
N LYS A 65 4.23 -17.38 -7.87
CA LYS A 65 3.08 -16.47 -7.98
C LYS A 65 3.53 -15.10 -8.46
N ARG A 66 2.77 -14.53 -9.41
CA ARG A 66 2.95 -13.13 -9.83
C ARG A 66 2.77 -12.16 -8.65
N PRO A 67 3.55 -11.08 -8.58
CA PRO A 67 3.32 -10.01 -7.61
C PRO A 67 1.90 -9.45 -7.69
N LEU A 68 1.44 -8.87 -6.58
CA LEU A 68 0.29 -8.00 -6.51
C LEU A 68 0.63 -6.69 -7.19
N ASP A 69 -0.31 -6.21 -7.99
CA ASP A 69 -0.17 -4.93 -8.69
C ASP A 69 -0.13 -3.77 -7.68
N ARG A 70 0.18 -2.58 -8.16
CA ARG A 70 0.20 -1.37 -7.36
C ARG A 70 -1.20 -1.00 -6.88
N PRO A 71 -1.31 -0.26 -5.76
CA PRO A 71 -2.61 0.03 -5.18
C PRO A 71 -3.59 0.78 -6.08
N ASN A 72 -3.10 1.74 -6.85
CA ASN A 72 -3.90 2.46 -7.82
C ASN A 72 -4.40 1.53 -8.92
N THR A 73 -3.57 0.64 -9.47
CA THR A 73 -4.01 -0.32 -10.50
C THR A 73 -5.05 -1.28 -9.94
N ILE A 74 -4.83 -1.81 -8.73
CA ILE A 74 -5.82 -2.67 -8.07
C ILE A 74 -7.15 -1.93 -7.92
N LEU A 75 -7.12 -0.66 -7.51
CA LEU A 75 -8.35 0.14 -7.41
C LEU A 75 -9.09 0.21 -8.76
N LEU A 76 -8.36 0.42 -9.85
CA LEU A 76 -8.90 0.50 -11.21
C LEU A 76 -9.45 -0.84 -11.69
N THR A 77 -8.81 -1.97 -11.40
CA THR A 77 -9.34 -3.29 -11.78
C THR A 77 -10.61 -3.65 -11.01
N TYR A 78 -10.80 -3.13 -9.80
CA TYR A 78 -12.08 -3.22 -9.10
C TYR A 78 -13.19 -2.38 -9.78
N ALA A 79 -12.86 -1.19 -10.32
CA ALA A 79 -13.81 -0.42 -11.13
C ALA A 79 -14.22 -1.21 -12.39
N GLU A 80 -13.26 -1.80 -13.09
CA GLU A 80 -13.49 -2.61 -14.28
C GLU A 80 -14.34 -3.85 -13.99
N ALA A 81 -13.98 -4.61 -12.96
CA ALA A 81 -14.74 -5.79 -12.54
C ALA A 81 -16.18 -5.43 -12.18
N HIS A 82 -16.38 -4.33 -11.46
CA HIS A 82 -17.70 -3.81 -11.16
C HIS A 82 -18.48 -3.43 -12.43
N ALA A 83 -17.84 -2.69 -13.37
CA ALA A 83 -18.43 -2.30 -14.65
C ALA A 83 -18.80 -3.49 -15.54
N ALA A 84 -18.06 -4.59 -15.45
CA ALA A 84 -18.26 -5.81 -16.21
C ALA A 84 -19.19 -6.81 -15.50
N HIS A 85 -19.64 -6.51 -14.28
CA HIS A 85 -20.33 -7.46 -13.40
C HIS A 85 -19.56 -8.77 -13.20
N ALA A 86 -18.22 -8.68 -13.11
CA ALA A 86 -17.37 -9.82 -12.85
C ALA A 86 -17.36 -10.20 -11.35
N ASP A 87 -17.24 -11.49 -11.06
CA ASP A 87 -17.21 -12.01 -9.69
C ASP A 87 -15.98 -11.55 -8.90
N ALA A 88 -14.88 -11.24 -9.60
CA ALA A 88 -13.62 -10.88 -8.97
C ALA A 88 -12.82 -9.88 -9.82
N ALA A 89 -12.13 -8.97 -9.12
CA ALA A 89 -11.13 -8.11 -9.71
C ALA A 89 -9.78 -8.82 -9.83
N ARG A 90 -9.04 -8.52 -10.90
CA ARG A 90 -7.65 -8.96 -11.06
C ARG A 90 -6.75 -8.11 -10.16
N VAL A 91 -5.98 -8.75 -9.27
CA VAL A 91 -5.13 -8.06 -8.29
C VAL A 91 -3.63 -8.28 -8.49
N ASN A 92 -3.26 -9.17 -9.40
CA ASN A 92 -1.88 -9.46 -9.75
C ASN A 92 -1.43 -8.63 -10.95
N ALA A 93 -0.15 -8.29 -10.98
CA ALA A 93 0.50 -7.63 -12.10
C ALA A 93 0.27 -8.40 -13.41
N ASP A 94 -0.08 -7.67 -14.45
CA ASP A 94 -0.43 -8.24 -15.75
C ASP A 94 0.73 -8.26 -16.75
N GLN A 95 0.43 -8.58 -18.01
CA GLN A 95 1.41 -8.62 -19.09
C GLN A 95 2.05 -7.25 -19.38
N ASN A 96 1.39 -6.14 -19.02
CA ASN A 96 1.97 -4.79 -19.18
C ASN A 96 3.05 -4.51 -18.13
N LEU A 97 3.15 -5.35 -17.09
CA LEU A 97 4.20 -5.33 -16.06
C LEU A 97 5.08 -6.59 -16.13
N GLU A 98 5.19 -7.21 -17.31
CA GLU A 98 6.06 -8.38 -17.49
C GLU A 98 7.51 -8.08 -17.07
N GLY A 99 7.96 -6.83 -17.20
CA GLY A 99 9.27 -6.39 -16.71
C GLY A 99 9.48 -6.63 -15.20
N LEU A 100 8.45 -6.51 -14.35
CA LEU A 100 8.55 -6.81 -12.92
C LEU A 100 8.53 -8.32 -12.65
N TRP A 101 7.83 -9.09 -13.49
CA TRP A 101 7.87 -10.55 -13.42
C TRP A 101 9.26 -11.08 -13.82
N ILE A 102 9.83 -10.53 -14.89
CA ILE A 102 11.20 -10.80 -15.34
C ILE A 102 12.19 -10.36 -14.26
N ALA A 103 12.04 -9.16 -13.70
CA ALA A 103 12.88 -8.67 -12.60
C ALA A 103 12.96 -9.63 -11.41
N LEU A 104 11.84 -10.29 -11.08
CA LEU A 104 11.76 -11.22 -9.97
C LEU A 104 12.36 -12.60 -10.29
N ASN A 105 12.23 -13.07 -11.53
CA ASN A 105 12.61 -14.45 -11.90
C ASN A 105 13.97 -14.53 -12.59
N GLU A 106 14.32 -13.52 -13.38
CA GLU A 106 15.47 -13.43 -14.28
C GLU A 106 16.14 -12.05 -14.12
N PRO A 107 16.65 -11.70 -12.91
CA PRO A 107 17.16 -10.36 -12.61
C PRO A 107 18.37 -9.94 -13.46
N ASP A 108 19.08 -10.91 -14.06
CA ASP A 108 20.22 -10.64 -14.94
C ASP A 108 19.78 -10.08 -16.31
N LEU A 109 18.50 -10.22 -16.68
CA LEU A 109 17.93 -9.62 -17.89
C LEU A 109 17.54 -8.14 -17.71
N LEU A 110 17.58 -7.61 -16.48
CA LEU A 110 17.38 -6.18 -16.24
C LEU A 110 18.67 -5.42 -16.54
N ASP A 111 18.73 -4.85 -17.74
CA ASP A 111 19.76 -3.88 -18.10
C ASP A 111 19.61 -2.57 -17.30
N GLN A 112 20.53 -1.65 -17.53
CA GLN A 112 20.57 -0.37 -16.83
C GLN A 112 19.41 0.56 -17.24
N GLU A 113 18.96 0.47 -18.50
CA GLU A 113 17.89 1.30 -19.05
C GLU A 113 16.53 0.93 -18.44
N ALA A 114 16.21 -0.37 -18.37
CA ALA A 114 15.00 -0.85 -17.70
C ALA A 114 14.96 -0.47 -16.21
N LYS A 115 16.13 -0.47 -15.54
CA LYS A 115 16.25 0.02 -14.15
C LYS A 115 15.92 1.50 -14.05
N GLU A 116 16.47 2.31 -14.95
CA GLU A 116 16.24 3.75 -14.98
C GLU A 116 14.77 4.10 -15.28
N GLU A 117 14.12 3.34 -16.16
CA GLU A 117 12.69 3.49 -16.44
C GLU A 117 11.85 3.20 -15.19
N VAL A 118 12.06 2.05 -14.53
CA VAL A 118 11.36 1.69 -13.28
C VAL A 118 11.61 2.71 -12.17
N LEU A 119 12.85 3.20 -12.06
CA LEU A 119 13.23 4.26 -11.12
C LEU A 119 12.49 5.58 -11.40
N SER A 120 12.46 6.01 -12.65
CA SER A 120 11.84 7.28 -13.06
C SER A 120 10.34 7.29 -12.76
N TRP A 121 9.67 6.17 -13.00
CA TRP A 121 8.25 6.03 -12.78
C TRP A 121 7.88 5.99 -11.30
N THR A 122 8.66 5.25 -10.49
CA THR A 122 8.46 5.21 -9.03
C THR A 122 8.67 6.58 -8.41
N LYS A 123 9.69 7.30 -8.86
CA LYS A 123 9.97 8.67 -8.43
C LYS A 123 8.81 9.60 -8.77
N LYS A 124 8.28 9.54 -10.00
CA LYS A 124 7.13 10.33 -10.42
C LYS A 124 5.90 10.12 -9.52
N LEU A 125 5.60 8.87 -9.15
CA LEU A 125 4.48 8.56 -8.25
C LEU A 125 4.66 9.14 -6.84
N GLU A 126 5.88 9.12 -6.30
CA GLU A 126 6.16 9.75 -5.00
C GLU A 126 6.12 11.28 -5.07
N ASP A 127 6.62 11.85 -6.15
CA ASP A 127 6.71 13.29 -6.39
C ASP A 127 5.30 13.87 -6.58
N ASP A 128 4.46 13.29 -7.46
CA ASP A 128 3.08 13.72 -7.70
C ASP A 128 2.27 13.82 -6.39
N PHE A 129 2.39 12.82 -5.52
CA PHE A 129 1.71 12.87 -4.22
C PHE A 129 2.30 13.91 -3.28
N SER A 130 3.63 14.02 -3.23
CA SER A 130 4.31 14.97 -2.36
C SER A 130 3.95 16.40 -2.76
N GLU A 131 3.84 16.67 -4.06
CA GLU A 131 3.40 17.95 -4.64
C GLU A 131 1.94 18.25 -4.30
N ILE A 132 1.02 17.29 -4.50
CA ILE A 132 -0.40 17.47 -4.13
C ILE A 132 -0.52 17.84 -2.66
N VAL A 133 0.10 17.07 -1.77
CA VAL A 133 -0.04 17.30 -0.32
C VAL A 133 0.71 18.56 0.15
N ALA A 134 1.83 18.92 -0.49
CA ALA A 134 2.53 20.17 -0.21
C ALA A 134 1.72 21.39 -0.68
N GLY A 135 1.15 21.34 -1.88
CA GLY A 135 0.29 22.39 -2.43
C GLY A 135 -1.00 22.57 -1.63
N ASP A 136 -1.59 21.48 -1.15
CA ASP A 136 -2.80 21.52 -0.33
C ASP A 136 -2.53 22.03 1.09
N ARG A 137 -1.28 21.96 1.59
CA ARG A 137 -0.95 22.43 2.94
C ARG A 137 -1.27 23.91 3.09
N ASP A 138 -0.86 24.77 2.16
CA ASP A 138 -1.11 26.20 2.28
C ASP A 138 -2.61 26.50 2.24
N GLN A 139 -3.37 25.73 1.47
CA GLN A 139 -4.83 25.82 1.45
C GLN A 139 -5.44 25.41 2.79
N PHE A 140 -5.03 24.27 3.37
CA PHE A 140 -5.48 23.83 4.69
C PHE A 140 -5.09 24.82 5.79
N GLN A 141 -3.86 25.33 5.77
CA GLN A 141 -3.39 26.31 6.75
C GLN A 141 -4.16 27.63 6.63
N SER A 142 -4.43 28.10 5.40
CA SER A 142 -5.26 29.27 5.15
C SER A 142 -6.70 29.08 5.66
N LEU A 143 -7.31 27.92 5.36
CA LEU A 143 -8.65 27.56 5.83
C LEU A 143 -8.72 27.60 7.37
N PHE A 144 -7.81 26.90 8.04
CA PHE A 144 -7.84 26.80 9.50
C PHE A 144 -7.31 28.06 10.22
N ARG A 145 -6.67 29.00 9.52
CA ARG A 145 -6.45 30.35 10.06
C ARG A 145 -7.75 31.15 10.12
N LYS A 146 -8.65 30.98 9.15
CA LYS A 146 -9.96 31.64 9.12
C LYS A 146 -10.95 31.04 10.11
N VAL A 147 -10.93 29.71 10.28
CA VAL A 147 -11.79 28.98 11.22
C VAL A 147 -10.98 28.04 12.13
N PRO A 148 -10.23 28.57 13.12
CA PRO A 148 -9.31 27.76 13.93
C PRO A 148 -9.98 26.64 14.73
N HIS A 149 -11.23 26.86 15.16
CA HIS A 149 -11.99 25.90 15.96
C HIS A 149 -12.44 24.66 15.17
N GLU A 150 -12.45 24.73 13.83
CA GLU A 150 -12.78 23.60 12.97
C GLU A 150 -11.59 22.68 12.67
N ARG A 151 -10.36 23.08 13.07
CA ARG A 151 -9.18 22.25 12.81
C ARG A 151 -9.24 20.93 13.58
N PRO A 152 -9.17 19.77 12.89
CA PRO A 152 -9.14 18.47 13.56
C PRO A 152 -7.89 18.30 14.45
N LYS A 153 -8.10 18.13 15.76
CA LYS A 153 -6.99 17.89 16.72
C LYS A 153 -6.43 16.47 16.68
N ALA A 154 -7.24 15.50 16.25
CA ALA A 154 -6.88 14.09 16.22
C ALA A 154 -7.13 13.50 14.83
N ILE A 155 -6.28 12.55 14.43
CA ILE A 155 -6.40 11.85 13.13
C ILE A 155 -7.78 11.21 12.96
N ALA A 156 -8.32 10.60 14.02
CA ALA A 156 -9.65 9.98 13.97
C ALA A 156 -10.76 10.99 13.62
N ALA A 157 -10.62 12.26 14.03
CA ALA A 157 -11.57 13.30 13.66
C ALA A 157 -11.48 13.63 12.16
N THR A 158 -10.26 13.72 11.59
CA THR A 158 -10.10 13.91 10.14
C THR A 158 -10.66 12.74 9.34
N LEU A 159 -10.37 11.50 9.74
CA LEU A 159 -10.90 10.32 9.04
C LEU A 159 -12.44 10.26 9.09
N ARG A 160 -13.05 10.57 10.25
CA ARG A 160 -14.51 10.66 10.37
C ARG A 160 -15.10 11.78 9.51
N ALA A 161 -14.48 12.95 9.49
CA ALA A 161 -14.90 14.06 8.64
C ALA A 161 -14.86 13.64 7.16
N TYR A 162 -13.76 13.02 6.72
CA TYR A 162 -13.61 12.51 5.35
C TYR A 162 -14.72 11.50 4.99
N LEU A 163 -15.00 10.54 5.87
CA LEU A 163 -16.08 9.56 5.68
C LEU A 163 -17.48 10.18 5.69
N SER A 164 -17.69 11.29 6.39
CA SER A 164 -18.98 11.99 6.43
C SER A 164 -19.26 12.80 5.15
N LYS A 165 -18.21 13.13 4.37
CA LYS A 165 -18.29 13.88 3.11
C LYS A 165 -18.50 12.96 1.92
N LYS A 166 -19.59 12.17 1.98
CA LYS A 166 -19.92 11.16 0.97
C LYS A 166 -19.96 11.75 -0.45
N ASP A 167 -20.55 12.92 -0.63
CA ASP A 167 -20.76 13.54 -1.94
C ASP A 167 -19.45 14.00 -2.59
N GLU A 168 -18.52 14.56 -1.81
CA GLU A 168 -17.19 14.99 -2.29
C GLU A 168 -16.32 13.77 -2.65
N CYS A 169 -16.38 12.70 -1.86
CA CYS A 169 -15.73 11.44 -2.22
C CYS A 169 -16.38 10.79 -3.45
N CYS A 170 -17.68 11.01 -3.65
CA CYS A 170 -18.44 10.44 -4.75
C CYS A 170 -17.99 11.01 -6.11
N SER A 171 -17.78 12.33 -6.21
CA SER A 171 -17.31 12.95 -7.47
C SER A 171 -15.94 12.41 -7.90
N LEU A 172 -14.97 12.36 -6.99
CA LEU A 172 -13.63 11.83 -7.28
C LEU A 172 -13.67 10.38 -7.77
N ILE A 173 -14.46 9.53 -7.11
CA ILE A 173 -14.62 8.12 -7.49
C ILE A 173 -15.30 8.00 -8.85
N ARG A 174 -16.34 8.82 -9.11
CA ARG A 174 -17.03 8.85 -10.42
C ARG A 174 -16.10 9.22 -11.55
N ASP A 175 -15.25 10.23 -11.36
CA ASP A 175 -14.30 10.66 -12.38
C ASP A 175 -13.24 9.61 -12.67
N VAL A 176 -12.72 8.94 -11.63
CA VAL A 176 -11.81 7.80 -11.79
C VAL A 176 -12.51 6.65 -12.50
N TYR A 177 -13.72 6.29 -12.07
CA TYR A 177 -14.51 5.21 -12.65
C TYR A 177 -14.83 5.45 -14.12
N LYS A 178 -15.28 6.65 -14.48
CA LYS A 178 -15.61 7.03 -15.85
C LYS A 178 -14.38 7.00 -16.75
N ARG A 179 -13.25 7.54 -16.29
CA ARG A 179 -12.00 7.49 -17.07
C ARG A 179 -11.53 6.06 -17.32
N GLN A 180 -11.66 5.18 -16.33
CA GLN A 180 -11.21 3.80 -16.46
C GLN A 180 -12.16 2.95 -17.32
N THR A 181 -13.47 3.06 -17.09
CA THR A 181 -14.45 2.11 -17.63
C THR A 181 -15.21 2.65 -18.84
N GLN A 182 -15.09 3.95 -19.12
CA GLN A 182 -15.91 4.69 -20.09
C GLN A 182 -17.42 4.65 -19.79
N LYS A 183 -17.81 4.26 -18.56
CA LYS A 183 -19.20 4.22 -18.10
C LYS A 183 -19.47 5.25 -17.02
N GLN A 184 -20.72 5.69 -16.91
CA GLN A 184 -21.16 6.55 -15.82
C GLN A 184 -21.57 5.70 -14.61
N LEU A 185 -21.12 6.10 -13.41
CA LEU A 185 -21.43 5.41 -12.16
C LEU A 185 -22.67 6.03 -11.50
N THR A 186 -23.77 5.29 -11.48
CA THR A 186 -25.02 5.73 -10.84
C THR A 186 -24.88 5.79 -9.31
N ASP A 187 -25.81 6.45 -8.63
CA ASP A 187 -25.85 6.51 -7.15
C ASP A 187 -25.94 5.11 -6.51
N SER A 188 -26.74 4.22 -7.11
CA SER A 188 -26.94 2.85 -6.63
C SER A 188 -25.64 2.03 -6.76
N GLU A 189 -25.02 2.09 -7.94
CA GLU A 189 -23.76 1.40 -8.22
C GLU A 189 -22.61 1.94 -7.38
N TYR A 190 -22.55 3.25 -7.15
CA TYR A 190 -21.58 3.86 -6.25
C TYR A 190 -21.64 3.22 -4.86
N GLY A 191 -22.85 3.05 -4.33
CA GLY A 191 -23.06 2.40 -3.03
C GLY A 191 -22.58 0.94 -3.00
N VAL A 192 -22.65 0.23 -4.12
CA VAL A 192 -22.09 -1.14 -4.25
C VAL A 192 -20.57 -1.09 -4.30
N LEU A 193 -20.01 -0.25 -5.18
CA LEU A 193 -18.57 -0.14 -5.42
C LEU A 193 -17.80 0.22 -4.14
N VAL A 194 -18.26 1.21 -3.38
CA VAL A 194 -17.54 1.67 -2.17
C VAL A 194 -17.71 0.75 -0.96
N ARG A 195 -18.56 -0.28 -1.04
CA ARG A 195 -18.58 -1.36 -0.05
C ARG A 195 -17.38 -2.29 -0.19
N GLU A 196 -16.74 -2.35 -1.36
CA GLU A 196 -15.47 -3.04 -1.50
C GLU A 196 -14.37 -2.27 -0.75
N PRO A 197 -13.75 -2.83 0.30
CA PRO A 197 -12.90 -2.05 1.21
C PRO A 197 -11.65 -1.45 0.58
N VAL A 198 -11.26 -1.92 -0.60
CA VAL A 198 -10.14 -1.35 -1.37
C VAL A 198 -10.31 0.16 -1.56
N TRP A 199 -11.53 0.63 -1.84
CA TRP A 199 -11.84 2.04 -2.09
C TRP A 199 -11.70 2.91 -0.84
N PRO A 200 -12.44 2.67 0.26
CA PRO A 200 -12.29 3.47 1.46
C PRO A 200 -10.89 3.36 2.05
N LEU A 201 -10.23 2.19 2.02
CA LEU A 201 -8.87 2.05 2.54
C LEU A 201 -7.86 2.90 1.76
N TYR A 202 -7.96 2.92 0.43
CA TYR A 202 -7.08 3.73 -0.41
C TYR A 202 -7.23 5.23 -0.10
N PHE A 203 -8.45 5.77 -0.14
CA PHE A 203 -8.67 7.20 0.09
C PHE A 203 -8.39 7.64 1.52
N LEU A 204 -8.64 6.78 2.51
CA LEU A 204 -8.28 7.11 3.88
C LEU A 204 -6.77 7.14 4.11
N GLY A 205 -5.99 6.43 3.28
CA GLY A 205 -4.55 6.65 3.19
C GLY A 205 -4.21 8.10 2.83
N TYR A 206 -4.89 8.67 1.84
CA TYR A 206 -4.74 10.09 1.48
C TYR A 206 -5.20 11.02 2.61
N ALA A 207 -6.37 10.77 3.20
CA ALA A 207 -6.87 11.57 4.33
C ALA A 207 -5.92 11.53 5.53
N TYR A 208 -5.30 10.36 5.79
CA TYR A 208 -4.27 10.21 6.81
C TYR A 208 -3.05 11.07 6.51
N ALA A 209 -2.55 11.01 5.28
CA ALA A 209 -1.41 11.82 4.88
C ALA A 209 -1.72 13.32 4.93
N ALA A 210 -2.88 13.74 4.44
CA ALA A 210 -3.35 15.13 4.50
C ALA A 210 -3.42 15.63 5.95
N HIS A 211 -3.91 14.82 6.88
CA HIS A 211 -3.91 15.19 8.30
C HIS A 211 -2.49 15.46 8.81
N HIS A 212 -1.58 14.52 8.57
CA HIS A 212 -0.24 14.58 9.14
C HIS A 212 0.66 15.63 8.47
N ARG A 213 0.49 15.87 7.16
CA ARG A 213 1.37 16.74 6.37
C ARG A 213 0.74 18.11 6.09
N GLY A 214 -0.58 18.19 5.95
CA GLY A 214 -1.30 19.41 5.60
C GLY A 214 -1.99 20.08 6.79
N ILE A 215 -2.68 19.32 7.63
CA ILE A 215 -3.55 19.87 8.68
C ILE A 215 -2.78 20.20 9.98
N LYS A 216 -1.87 19.32 10.40
CA LYS A 216 -1.08 19.51 11.63
C LYS A 216 -0.14 20.71 11.52
N GLU A 217 -0.02 21.44 12.63
CA GLU A 217 0.92 22.55 12.77
C GLU A 217 2.34 22.08 13.07
N GLN A 218 2.48 20.98 13.82
CA GLN A 218 3.76 20.47 14.29
C GLN A 218 4.00 19.03 13.81
N HIS A 219 5.27 18.62 13.75
CA HIS A 219 5.71 17.28 13.34
C HIS A 219 5.17 16.81 11.98
N PHE A 220 4.96 17.75 11.06
CA PHE A 220 4.42 17.50 9.72
C PHE A 220 5.47 17.06 8.69
N ALA A 221 6.75 17.05 9.07
CA ALA A 221 7.84 16.68 8.17
C ALA A 221 7.72 15.23 7.65
N LYS A 222 8.16 15.00 6.40
CA LYS A 222 8.16 13.69 5.73
C LYS A 222 8.82 12.61 6.58
N LYS A 223 9.94 12.93 7.26
CA LYS A 223 10.71 11.99 8.10
C LYS A 223 9.90 11.31 9.23
N HIS A 224 8.82 11.92 9.71
CA HIS A 224 8.07 11.40 10.86
C HIS A 224 6.77 10.67 10.48
N ASN A 225 6.41 10.67 9.20
CA ASN A 225 5.10 10.27 8.72
C ASN A 225 5.23 9.33 7.53
N ALA A 226 4.34 8.34 7.45
CA ALA A 226 4.33 7.37 6.35
C ALA A 226 4.21 8.06 4.98
N GLY A 227 4.83 7.46 3.98
CA GLY A 227 4.74 7.81 2.56
C GLY A 227 3.34 7.67 1.98
N ALA A 228 3.15 8.26 0.81
CA ALA A 228 1.99 8.02 -0.04
C ALA A 228 1.83 6.53 -0.36
N ILE A 229 2.95 5.97 -0.83
CA ILE A 229 3.09 4.58 -1.23
C ILE A 229 2.76 3.70 -0.02
N ASP A 230 3.41 3.95 1.13
CA ASP A 230 3.21 3.19 2.36
C ASP A 230 1.75 3.14 2.82
N LEU A 231 1.02 4.25 2.71
CA LEU A 231 -0.39 4.33 3.09
C LEU A 231 -1.30 3.75 1.99
N GLY A 232 -0.94 3.89 0.71
CA GLY A 232 -1.62 3.27 -0.41
C GLY A 232 -1.63 1.74 -0.31
N GLN A 233 -0.62 1.14 0.33
CA GLN A 233 -0.57 -0.30 0.61
C GLN A 233 -1.72 -0.78 1.52
N ALA A 234 -2.55 0.10 2.08
CA ALA A 234 -3.79 -0.27 2.78
C ALA A 234 -4.72 -1.15 1.93
N VAL A 235 -4.68 -1.05 0.59
CA VAL A 235 -5.43 -1.94 -0.29
C VAL A 235 -5.07 -3.41 -0.10
N TYR A 236 -3.80 -3.72 0.19
CA TYR A 236 -3.30 -5.08 0.34
C TYR A 236 -3.83 -5.74 1.62
N LEU A 237 -4.33 -4.95 2.57
CA LEU A 237 -4.98 -5.46 3.77
C LEU A 237 -6.20 -6.32 3.41
N THR A 238 -6.89 -6.03 2.31
CA THR A 238 -8.03 -6.84 1.85
C THR A 238 -7.58 -8.20 1.27
N LEU A 239 -6.29 -8.36 0.98
CA LEU A 239 -5.73 -9.49 0.22
C LEU A 239 -4.86 -10.44 1.04
N CYS A 240 -4.60 -10.14 2.31
CA CYS A 240 -3.78 -10.96 3.20
C CYS A 240 -4.42 -11.16 4.58
N ASP A 241 -4.00 -12.21 5.31
CA ASP A 241 -4.39 -12.41 6.71
C ASP A 241 -3.44 -11.65 7.65
N ARG A 242 -2.19 -11.47 7.25
CA ARG A 242 -1.16 -10.75 8.01
C ARG A 242 -0.37 -9.83 7.09
N PHE A 243 -0.35 -8.55 7.44
CA PHE A 243 0.51 -7.55 6.84
C PHE A 243 1.67 -7.26 7.80
N VAL A 244 2.90 -7.51 7.37
CA VAL A 244 4.10 -7.36 8.20
C VAL A 244 4.94 -6.21 7.69
N THR A 245 5.34 -5.31 8.59
CA THR A 245 6.22 -4.18 8.30
C THR A 245 7.26 -3.97 9.40
N ASP A 246 8.44 -3.47 9.07
CA ASP A 246 9.42 -2.95 10.03
C ASP A 246 9.33 -1.42 10.18
N ASP A 247 8.51 -0.75 9.36
CA ASP A 247 8.26 0.69 9.42
C ASP A 247 7.19 1.03 10.47
N ARG A 248 7.61 1.75 11.52
CA ARG A 248 6.72 2.21 12.62
C ARG A 248 5.66 3.22 12.17
N ALA A 249 5.95 4.07 11.19
CA ALA A 249 5.01 5.04 10.67
C ALA A 249 3.94 4.34 9.81
N GLN A 250 4.35 3.42 8.93
CA GLN A 250 3.41 2.60 8.16
C GLN A 250 2.55 1.74 9.08
N TYR A 251 3.16 1.05 10.05
CA TYR A 251 2.44 0.24 11.05
C TYR A 251 1.31 1.02 11.73
N ARG A 252 1.59 2.23 12.23
CA ARG A 252 0.59 3.09 12.90
C ARG A 252 -0.53 3.50 11.96
N GLY A 253 -0.19 3.89 10.73
CA GLY A 253 -1.17 4.28 9.72
C GLY A 253 -2.09 3.12 9.34
N LEU A 254 -1.50 2.01 8.87
CA LEU A 254 -2.26 0.86 8.39
C LEU A 254 -3.10 0.21 9.48
N ARG A 255 -2.62 0.14 10.73
CA ARG A 255 -3.41 -0.39 11.85
C ARG A 255 -4.68 0.43 12.09
N LEU A 256 -4.61 1.76 11.97
CA LEU A 256 -5.77 2.64 12.12
C LEU A 256 -6.74 2.45 10.95
N LEU A 257 -6.24 2.40 9.71
CA LEU A 257 -7.05 2.23 8.51
C LEU A 257 -7.76 0.87 8.48
N ASN A 258 -7.09 -0.18 8.94
CA ASN A 258 -7.60 -1.56 8.93
C ASN A 258 -8.89 -1.76 9.76
N VAL A 259 -9.27 -0.82 10.63
CA VAL A 259 -10.57 -0.86 11.34
C VAL A 259 -11.75 -0.87 10.36
N LEU A 260 -11.55 -0.37 9.15
CA LEU A 260 -12.57 -0.30 8.10
C LEU A 260 -12.48 -1.45 7.09
N ASN A 261 -11.53 -2.37 7.29
CA ASN A 261 -11.45 -3.60 6.52
C ASN A 261 -12.50 -4.60 7.01
N ASN A 262 -13.74 -4.43 6.54
CA ASN A 262 -14.86 -5.30 6.90
C ASN A 262 -14.85 -6.65 6.16
N LYS A 263 -14.05 -6.78 5.08
CA LYS A 263 -13.91 -7.99 4.27
C LYS A 263 -12.99 -9.02 4.91
N ARG A 264 -11.93 -8.55 5.58
CA ARG A 264 -10.93 -9.43 6.18
C ARG A 264 -10.38 -8.90 7.50
N ARG A 265 -10.23 -9.80 8.48
CA ARG A 265 -9.63 -9.48 9.79
C ARG A 265 -8.11 -9.52 9.74
N THR A 266 -7.52 -8.72 8.86
CA THR A 266 -6.08 -8.70 8.63
C THR A 266 -5.36 -8.20 9.87
N GLN A 267 -4.25 -8.85 10.23
CA GLN A 267 -3.41 -8.39 11.33
C GLN A 267 -2.25 -7.56 10.75
N VAL A 268 -2.22 -6.26 11.06
CA VAL A 268 -1.06 -5.41 10.82
C VAL A 268 -0.10 -5.56 11.99
N ILE A 269 1.10 -6.08 11.75
CA ILE A 269 2.07 -6.45 12.79
C ILE A 269 3.47 -5.97 12.43
N GLN A 270 4.25 -5.63 13.46
CA GLN A 270 5.67 -5.33 13.27
C GLN A 270 6.48 -6.60 13.07
N TYR A 271 7.60 -6.53 12.35
CA TYR A 271 8.45 -7.69 12.07
C TYR A 271 8.91 -8.41 13.34
N ASP A 272 9.45 -7.70 14.31
CA ASP A 272 9.95 -8.33 15.54
C ASP A 272 8.81 -9.02 16.33
N THR A 273 7.62 -8.43 16.37
CA THR A 273 6.42 -9.08 16.96
C THR A 273 6.02 -10.34 16.18
N PHE A 274 6.04 -10.28 14.86
CA PHE A 274 5.76 -11.41 13.99
C PHE A 274 6.74 -12.56 14.25
N ARG A 275 8.05 -12.27 14.27
CA ARG A 275 9.12 -13.21 14.56
C ARG A 275 8.92 -13.89 15.92
N SER A 276 8.67 -13.10 16.95
CA SER A 276 8.49 -13.60 18.32
C SER A 276 7.27 -14.52 18.44
N ARG A 277 6.16 -14.16 17.78
CA ARG A 277 4.96 -15.01 17.69
C ARG A 277 5.20 -16.34 16.97
N LEU A 278 6.07 -16.37 15.96
CA LEU A 278 6.40 -17.62 15.26
C LEU A 278 7.17 -18.60 16.16
N PHE A 279 8.05 -18.08 17.03
CA PHE A 279 8.87 -18.89 17.93
C PHE A 279 8.25 -19.11 19.31
N GLY A 280 7.02 -18.64 19.55
CA GLY A 280 6.37 -18.73 20.86
C GLY A 280 7.07 -17.92 21.96
N VAL A 281 7.91 -16.95 21.59
CA VAL A 281 8.55 -16.03 22.52
C VAL A 281 7.64 -14.82 22.65
N HIS A 282 7.10 -14.57 23.84
CA HIS A 282 6.40 -13.32 24.11
C HIS A 282 7.44 -12.23 24.35
N LEU A 283 7.41 -11.17 23.53
CA LEU A 283 8.14 -9.94 23.84
C LEU A 283 7.22 -9.11 24.74
N ASP A 284 7.63 -8.93 25.99
CA ASP A 284 7.00 -8.03 26.96
C ASP A 284 7.15 -6.55 26.54
#